data_AF-A0AAV4IM60-F1
#
_entry.id   AF-A0AAV4IM60-F1
#
_cell.length_a   1.000
_cell.length_b   1.000
_cell.length_c   1.000
_cell.angle_alpha   90.00
_cell.angle_beta   90.00
_cell.angle_gamma   90.00
#
_symmetry.space_group_name_H-M   'P 1'
#
loop_
_entity.id
_entity.type
_entity.pdbx_description
1 polymer ?
#
loop_
_entity_poly.entity_id
_entity_poly.type
_entity_poly.pdbx_seq_one_letter_code
_entity_poly.pdbx_strand_id
1 'polypeptide(L)'
;MTLSGACPGMVLIQVGAAVPNALYTFAGAACGAFLYAFTDCWLSCKLNGKGEPYYNTLNEYLETPHFNLALPIVALLGTAVFALDIFAPWATEVEVYGEGIMGTRSWPPYVAGTIIGLLQIPIVLIIGDTLGTSTGLMTMAAQSLALPAVKKMGTNLKKYKSGFINWWQVFYMAGAVAGASISSTLSNTRGSVGGVHPAAGFSGGLLLIYGSRLAGGCTSGHGLSGMGLLALLSFVAVPAMFCSGIATAFVLKHGLGVNIDHL
;
A
#
# COMPACT_ATOMS: atom_id res chain seq x y z
N MET A 1 1.61 9.97 0.15
CA MET A 1 0.47 9.55 -0.67
C MET A 1 -0.08 10.70 -1.47
N THR A 2 -0.49 11.80 -0.81
CA THR A 2 -1.02 13.00 -1.48
C THR A 2 -0.06 13.60 -2.52
N LEU A 3 1.22 13.73 -2.20
CA LEU A 3 2.23 14.30 -3.12
C LEU A 3 2.53 13.42 -4.34
N SER A 4 2.47 12.10 -4.17
CA SER A 4 2.80 11.13 -5.23
C SER A 4 1.59 10.61 -6.00
N GLY A 5 0.37 11.02 -5.63
CA GLY A 5 -0.88 10.48 -6.18
C GLY A 5 -0.99 8.95 -6.07
N ALA A 6 -0.31 8.33 -5.09
CA ALA A 6 -0.14 6.89 -5.03
C ALA A 6 0.03 6.38 -3.58
N CYS A 7 -0.21 5.10 -3.37
CA CYS A 7 0.15 4.35 -2.17
C CYS A 7 1.21 3.27 -2.54
N PRO A 8 1.95 2.69 -1.57
CA PRO A 8 3.01 1.71 -1.88
C PRO A 8 2.58 0.54 -2.78
N GLY A 9 1.33 0.10 -2.68
CA GLY A 9 0.78 -0.93 -3.57
C GLY A 9 0.42 -0.40 -4.96
N MET A 10 -0.14 0.81 -5.02
CA MET A 10 -0.59 1.42 -6.27
C MET A 10 0.56 1.88 -7.17
N VAL A 11 1.75 2.19 -6.62
CA VAL A 11 2.91 2.61 -7.45
C VAL A 11 3.22 1.57 -8.53
N LEU A 12 3.18 0.27 -8.18
CA LEU A 12 3.44 -0.81 -9.12
C LEU A 12 2.32 -0.98 -10.15
N ILE A 13 1.08 -0.83 -9.70
CA ILE A 13 -0.11 -0.90 -10.56
C ILE A 13 -0.08 0.24 -11.57
N GLN A 14 0.31 1.45 -11.16
CA GLN A 14 0.48 2.62 -12.04
C GLN A 14 1.57 2.39 -13.09
N VAL A 15 2.68 1.74 -12.70
CA VAL A 15 3.72 1.34 -13.66
C VAL A 15 3.18 0.33 -14.69
N GLY A 16 2.40 -0.69 -14.25
CA GLY A 16 1.78 -1.65 -15.16
C GLY A 16 0.72 -1.05 -16.09
N ALA A 17 -0.08 -0.12 -15.57
CA ALA A 17 -1.08 0.64 -16.33
C ALA A 17 -0.48 1.70 -17.26
N ALA A 18 0.85 1.86 -17.29
CA ALA A 18 1.59 2.83 -18.08
C ALA A 18 1.13 4.29 -17.83
N VAL A 19 0.89 4.63 -16.57
CA VAL A 19 0.59 6.00 -16.15
C VAL A 19 1.82 6.88 -16.43
N PRO A 20 1.66 8.07 -17.05
CA PRO A 20 2.76 8.99 -17.27
C PRO A 20 3.50 9.28 -15.96
N ASN A 21 4.84 9.36 -16.01
CA ASN A 21 5.70 9.64 -14.86
C ASN A 21 5.64 8.67 -13.65
N ALA A 22 4.86 7.58 -13.70
CA ALA A 22 4.79 6.62 -12.59
C ALA A 22 6.14 5.96 -12.26
N LEU A 23 7.03 5.86 -13.24
CA LEU A 23 8.41 5.40 -13.04
C LEU A 23 9.23 6.31 -12.11
N TYR A 24 8.98 7.63 -12.11
CA TYR A 24 9.65 8.54 -11.17
C TYR A 24 9.19 8.30 -9.75
N THR A 25 7.89 8.04 -9.54
CA THR A 25 7.35 7.65 -8.24
C THR A 25 7.92 6.31 -7.77
N PHE A 26 8.06 5.35 -8.68
CA PHE A 26 8.72 4.08 -8.39
C PHE A 26 10.21 4.25 -8.06
N ALA A 27 10.94 5.07 -8.80
CA ALA A 27 12.35 5.37 -8.52
C ALA A 27 12.50 6.04 -7.15
N GLY A 28 11.63 7.01 -6.82
CA GLY A 28 11.56 7.63 -5.50
C GLY A 28 11.29 6.60 -4.41
N ALA A 29 10.30 5.73 -4.61
CA ALA A 29 9.95 4.63 -3.72
C ALA A 29 11.13 3.68 -3.47
N ALA A 30 11.87 3.30 -4.52
CA ALA A 30 13.09 2.53 -4.40
C ALA A 30 14.15 3.27 -3.59
N CYS A 31 14.44 4.55 -3.91
CA CYS A 31 15.36 5.38 -3.14
C CYS A 31 14.96 5.50 -1.65
N GLY A 32 13.67 5.60 -1.36
CA GLY A 32 13.14 5.60 0.01
C GLY A 32 13.39 4.28 0.74
N ALA A 33 13.29 3.14 0.03
CA ALA A 33 13.66 1.82 0.57
C ALA A 33 15.16 1.74 0.90
N PHE A 34 16.03 2.19 -0.01
CA PHE A 34 17.47 2.27 0.22
C PHE A 34 17.78 3.15 1.43
N LEU A 35 17.20 4.35 1.47
CA LEU A 35 17.41 5.30 2.56
C LEU A 35 16.98 4.71 3.90
N TYR A 36 15.81 4.08 3.96
CA TYR A 36 15.35 3.41 5.17
C TYR A 36 16.33 2.33 5.61
N ALA A 37 16.84 1.50 4.69
CA ALA A 37 17.78 0.43 5.01
C ALA A 37 19.08 0.94 5.66
N PHE A 38 19.57 2.12 5.26
CA PHE A 38 20.71 2.76 5.92
C PHE A 38 20.34 3.36 7.28
N THR A 39 19.16 3.98 7.39
CA THR A 39 18.73 4.61 8.64
C THR A 39 18.21 3.62 9.68
N ASP A 40 17.80 2.40 9.31
CA ASP A 40 17.14 1.42 10.20
C ASP A 40 17.99 1.08 11.43
N CYS A 41 19.32 1.00 11.28
CA CYS A 41 20.23 0.74 12.40
C CYS A 41 20.24 1.90 13.41
N TRP A 42 20.36 3.13 12.90
CA TRP A 42 20.33 4.34 13.73
C TRP A 42 18.95 4.54 14.37
N LEU A 43 17.91 4.26 13.61
CA LEU A 43 16.53 4.43 14.01
C LEU A 43 16.12 3.39 15.06
N SER A 44 16.54 2.13 14.90
CA SER A 44 16.34 1.06 15.90
C SER A 44 17.03 1.41 17.23
N CYS A 45 18.17 2.10 17.19
CA CYS A 45 18.83 2.58 18.41
C CYS A 45 18.14 3.79 19.05
N LYS A 46 17.44 4.63 18.27
CA LYS A 46 16.85 5.90 18.75
C LYS A 46 15.36 5.77 19.10
N LEU A 47 14.59 5.01 18.32
CA LEU A 47 13.20 4.63 18.61
C LEU A 47 13.14 3.45 19.59
N ASN A 48 14.10 3.38 20.52
CA ASN A 48 14.27 2.32 21.50
C ASN A 48 13.13 2.33 22.54
N GLY A 49 11.92 2.02 22.08
CA GLY A 49 10.95 1.32 22.91
C GLY A 49 11.44 -0.12 22.97
N LYS A 50 12.02 -0.50 24.11
CA LYS A 50 12.12 -1.90 24.51
C LYS A 50 10.69 -2.45 24.61
N GLY A 51 10.19 -2.94 23.50
CA GLY A 51 8.95 -3.67 23.44
C GLY A 51 9.12 -4.66 22.31
N GLU A 52 9.11 -5.95 22.65
CA GLU A 52 8.64 -7.00 21.74
C GLU A 52 7.50 -6.42 20.87
N PRO A 53 7.40 -6.75 19.57
CA PRO A 53 6.25 -6.31 18.78
C PRO A 53 4.99 -6.84 19.46
N TYR A 54 4.33 -5.97 20.22
CA TYR A 54 3.17 -6.30 21.02
C TYR A 54 2.00 -6.40 20.04
N TYR A 55 1.88 -7.54 19.37
CA TYR A 55 0.80 -7.85 18.43
C TYR A 55 -0.48 -8.09 19.21
N ASN A 56 -0.96 -7.09 19.94
CA ASN A 56 -2.30 -7.16 20.48
C ASN A 56 -3.27 -7.15 19.30
N THR A 57 -3.82 -8.31 19.03
CA THR A 57 -5.08 -8.37 18.32
C THR A 57 -6.15 -7.78 19.24
N LEU A 58 -7.14 -7.11 18.68
CA LEU A 58 -8.25 -6.54 19.44
C LEU A 58 -8.96 -7.64 20.27
N ASN A 59 -8.92 -8.89 19.80
CA ASN A 59 -9.45 -10.07 20.50
C ASN A 59 -8.72 -10.39 21.78
N GLU A 60 -7.39 -10.26 21.78
CA GLU A 60 -6.54 -10.49 22.95
C GLU A 60 -6.72 -9.38 23.99
N TYR A 61 -6.94 -8.14 23.53
CA TYR A 61 -7.23 -7.01 24.41
C TYR A 61 -8.63 -7.08 25.05
N LEU A 62 -9.62 -7.60 24.31
CA LEU A 62 -10.99 -7.75 24.81
C LEU A 62 -11.29 -9.13 25.41
N GLU A 63 -10.32 -10.05 25.45
CA GLU A 63 -10.46 -11.45 25.90
C GLU A 63 -11.67 -12.20 25.28
N THR A 64 -12.08 -11.81 24.06
CA THR A 64 -13.22 -12.40 23.36
C THR A 64 -12.79 -13.28 22.19
N PRO A 65 -13.54 -14.35 21.85
CA PRO A 65 -13.25 -15.16 20.67
C PRO A 65 -13.37 -14.31 19.39
N HIS A 66 -12.41 -14.50 18.47
CA HIS A 66 -12.28 -13.71 17.23
C HIS A 66 -13.58 -13.59 16.44
N PHE A 67 -14.38 -14.66 16.37
CA PHE A 67 -15.62 -14.69 15.60
C PHE A 67 -16.69 -13.73 16.14
N ASN A 68 -16.77 -13.60 17.47
CA ASN A 68 -17.76 -12.74 18.13
C ASN A 68 -17.44 -11.26 17.95
N LEU A 69 -16.18 -10.93 17.70
CA LEU A 69 -15.73 -9.56 17.47
C LEU A 69 -15.67 -9.19 15.98
N ALA A 70 -15.27 -10.14 15.13
CA ALA A 70 -15.20 -9.93 13.69
C ALA A 70 -16.59 -9.69 13.07
N LEU A 71 -17.60 -10.48 13.43
CA LEU A 71 -18.96 -10.35 12.90
C LEU A 71 -19.58 -8.94 13.10
N PRO A 72 -19.60 -8.36 14.32
CA PRO A 72 -20.16 -7.03 14.51
C PRO A 72 -19.33 -5.94 13.82
N ILE A 73 -18.00 -6.09 13.75
CA ILE A 73 -17.15 -5.14 13.02
C ILE A 73 -17.45 -5.20 11.51
N VAL A 74 -17.61 -6.39 10.94
CA VAL A 74 -18.00 -6.56 9.54
C VAL A 74 -19.38 -5.98 9.28
N ALA A 75 -20.36 -6.23 10.16
CA ALA A 75 -21.69 -5.65 10.05
C ALA A 75 -21.65 -4.11 10.13
N LEU A 76 -20.87 -3.55 11.05
CA LEU A 76 -20.68 -2.11 11.22
C LEU A 76 -20.02 -1.48 9.98
N LEU A 77 -18.92 -2.05 9.50
CA LEU A 77 -18.21 -1.54 8.32
C LEU A 77 -19.05 -1.70 7.06
N GLY A 78 -19.75 -2.83 6.90
CA GLY A 78 -20.63 -3.09 5.78
C GLY A 78 -21.83 -2.13 5.74
N THR A 79 -22.46 -1.87 6.90
CA THR A 79 -23.54 -0.88 7.00
C THR A 79 -23.05 0.53 6.75
N ALA A 80 -21.86 0.90 7.22
CA ALA A 80 -21.24 2.20 6.93
C ALA A 80 -20.96 2.37 5.42
N VAL A 81 -20.43 1.34 4.75
CA VAL A 81 -20.21 1.37 3.29
C VAL A 81 -21.52 1.47 2.53
N PHE A 82 -22.54 0.71 2.94
CA PHE A 82 -23.86 0.75 2.32
C PHE A 82 -24.54 2.12 2.50
N ALA A 83 -24.42 2.72 3.69
CA ALA A 83 -24.90 4.07 3.93
C ALA A 83 -24.15 5.10 3.06
N LEU A 84 -22.82 4.98 2.97
CA LEU A 84 -22.02 5.84 2.10
C LEU A 84 -22.45 5.73 0.63
N ASP A 85 -22.76 4.54 0.14
CA ASP A 85 -23.23 4.34 -1.23
C ASP A 85 -24.58 5.03 -1.51
N ILE A 86 -25.46 5.11 -0.50
CA ILE A 86 -26.73 5.84 -0.60
C ILE A 86 -26.50 7.35 -0.62
N PHE A 87 -25.61 7.88 0.23
CA PHE A 87 -25.39 9.32 0.37
C PHE A 87 -24.46 9.91 -0.68
N ALA A 88 -23.48 9.14 -1.14
CA ALA A 88 -22.45 9.54 -2.09
C ALA A 88 -22.21 8.37 -3.07
N PRO A 89 -23.09 8.19 -4.07
CA PRO A 89 -23.03 7.06 -4.99
C PRO A 89 -21.71 7.08 -5.77
N TRP A 90 -20.94 5.99 -5.70
CA TRP A 90 -19.64 5.92 -6.37
C TRP A 90 -19.74 6.08 -7.89
N ALA A 91 -20.89 5.74 -8.49
CA ALA A 91 -21.13 5.82 -9.93
C ALA A 91 -21.14 7.26 -10.47
N THR A 92 -21.30 8.29 -9.62
CA THR A 92 -21.24 9.69 -10.08
C THR A 92 -19.82 10.22 -10.22
N GLU A 93 -18.84 9.56 -9.59
CA GLU A 93 -17.44 10.00 -9.55
C GLU A 93 -16.55 9.25 -10.57
N VAL A 94 -17.04 8.13 -11.13
CA VAL A 94 -16.23 7.24 -11.97
C VAL A 94 -16.98 6.92 -13.26
N GLU A 95 -16.27 7.01 -14.39
CA GLU A 95 -16.81 6.62 -15.69
C GLU A 95 -17.10 5.11 -15.72
N VAL A 96 -18.39 4.73 -15.78
CA VAL A 96 -18.87 3.36 -15.91
C VAL A 96 -19.19 3.08 -17.38
N TYR A 97 -18.16 3.00 -18.22
CA TYR A 97 -18.29 2.61 -19.63
C TYR A 97 -17.45 1.36 -19.91
N GLY A 98 -18.03 0.40 -20.66
CA GLY A 98 -17.36 -0.83 -21.11
C GLY A 98 -18.29 -2.04 -21.16
N GLU A 99 -18.13 -2.91 -22.16
CA GLU A 99 -18.87 -4.16 -22.26
C GLU A 99 -18.15 -5.30 -21.55
N GLY A 100 -18.87 -6.01 -20.67
CA GLY A 100 -18.38 -7.18 -19.92
C GLY A 100 -17.53 -6.85 -18.68
N ILE A 101 -17.39 -7.83 -17.78
CA ILE A 101 -16.66 -7.68 -16.50
C ILE A 101 -15.23 -7.15 -16.71
N MET A 102 -14.49 -7.67 -17.69
CA MET A 102 -13.10 -7.24 -17.94
C MET A 102 -12.97 -5.96 -18.78
N GLY A 103 -14.02 -5.55 -19.48
CA GLY A 103 -14.03 -4.35 -20.32
C GLY A 103 -14.48 -3.09 -19.59
N THR A 104 -15.18 -3.22 -18.46
CA THR A 104 -15.59 -2.08 -17.62
C THR A 104 -14.39 -1.35 -17.01
N ARG A 105 -14.38 -0.01 -17.17
CA ARG A 105 -13.33 0.87 -16.61
C ARG A 105 -13.27 0.86 -15.08
N SER A 106 -14.40 0.59 -14.41
CA SER A 106 -14.52 0.58 -12.96
C SER A 106 -15.45 -0.53 -12.49
N TRP A 107 -15.06 -1.21 -11.41
CA TRP A 107 -15.89 -2.22 -10.76
C TRP A 107 -16.55 -1.64 -9.52
N PRO A 108 -17.77 -2.09 -9.18
CA PRO A 108 -18.40 -1.69 -7.93
C PRO A 108 -17.49 -2.02 -6.74
N PRO A 109 -17.31 -1.10 -5.78
CA PRO A 109 -16.37 -1.27 -4.67
C PRO A 109 -16.61 -2.55 -3.84
N TYR A 110 -17.87 -2.93 -3.65
CA TYR A 110 -18.25 -4.15 -2.93
C TYR A 110 -17.83 -5.43 -3.66
N VAL A 111 -17.89 -5.46 -5.01
CA VAL A 111 -17.43 -6.60 -5.82
C VAL A 111 -15.91 -6.72 -5.73
N ALA A 112 -15.20 -5.61 -5.97
CA ALA A 112 -13.74 -5.57 -5.91
C ALA A 112 -13.23 -5.97 -4.50
N GLY A 113 -13.85 -5.42 -3.45
CA GLY A 113 -13.52 -5.75 -2.06
C GLY A 113 -13.75 -7.22 -1.71
N THR A 114 -14.87 -7.80 -2.15
CA THR A 114 -15.18 -9.23 -1.92
C THR A 114 -14.15 -10.13 -2.61
N ILE A 115 -13.77 -9.82 -3.85
CA ILE A 115 -12.76 -10.59 -4.60
C ILE A 115 -11.39 -10.51 -3.91
N ILE A 116 -10.96 -9.31 -3.49
CA ILE A 116 -9.68 -9.13 -2.79
C ILE A 116 -9.69 -9.86 -1.44
N GLY A 117 -10.79 -9.78 -0.69
CA GLY A 117 -10.95 -10.48 0.58
C GLY A 117 -10.92 -12.00 0.43
N LEU A 118 -11.64 -12.55 -0.55
CA LEU A 118 -11.60 -13.98 -0.86
C LEU A 118 -10.22 -14.44 -1.33
N LEU A 119 -9.50 -13.60 -2.07
CA LEU A 119 -8.13 -13.87 -2.52
C LEU A 119 -7.14 -13.91 -1.36
N GLN A 120 -7.38 -13.16 -0.28
CA GLN A 120 -6.52 -13.15 0.91
C GLN A 120 -6.51 -14.51 1.62
N ILE A 121 -7.64 -15.23 1.65
CA ILE A 121 -7.79 -16.52 2.34
C ILE A 121 -6.78 -17.56 1.86
N PRO A 122 -6.72 -17.93 0.56
CA PRO A 122 -5.74 -18.91 0.07
C PRO A 122 -4.30 -18.41 0.21
N ILE A 123 -4.06 -17.11 0.09
CA ILE A 123 -2.72 -16.53 0.23
C ILE A 123 -2.19 -16.73 1.65
N VAL A 124 -3.01 -16.43 2.66
CA VAL A 124 -2.63 -16.62 4.07
C VAL A 124 -2.49 -18.09 4.41
N LEU A 125 -3.36 -18.96 3.88
CA LEU A 125 -3.30 -20.40 4.16
C LEU A 125 -2.10 -21.11 3.52
N ILE A 126 -1.69 -20.70 2.32
CA ILE A 126 -0.61 -21.35 1.57
C ILE A 126 0.76 -20.77 1.95
N ILE A 127 0.88 -19.44 2.01
CA ILE A 127 2.16 -18.76 2.22
C ILE A 127 2.41 -18.45 3.71
N GLY A 128 1.35 -18.27 4.50
CA GLY A 128 1.48 -17.88 5.91
C GLY A 128 1.89 -16.42 6.13
N ASP A 129 1.92 -15.59 5.07
CA ASP A 129 2.27 -14.17 5.13
C ASP A 129 1.13 -13.25 4.69
N THR A 130 1.24 -11.98 5.09
CA THR A 130 0.29 -10.91 4.75
C THR A 130 0.64 -10.21 3.44
N LEU A 131 -0.35 -9.54 2.82
CA LEU A 131 -0.14 -8.77 1.59
C LEU A 131 0.55 -7.45 1.89
N GLY A 132 1.86 -7.36 1.63
CA GLY A 132 2.66 -6.15 1.85
C GLY A 132 3.60 -5.86 0.70
N THR A 133 3.36 -4.76 -0.04
CA THR A 133 4.25 -4.33 -1.14
C THR A 133 5.48 -3.60 -0.65
N SER A 134 5.41 -2.93 0.51
CA SER A 134 6.56 -2.27 1.13
C SER A 134 7.68 -3.26 1.47
N THR A 135 7.34 -4.47 1.92
CA THR A 135 8.35 -5.49 2.26
C THR A 135 8.99 -6.07 1.00
N GLY A 136 8.22 -6.34 -0.06
CA GLY A 136 8.76 -6.75 -1.35
C GLY A 136 9.72 -5.72 -1.98
N LEU A 137 9.41 -4.41 -1.87
CA LEU A 137 10.31 -3.34 -2.30
C LEU A 137 11.62 -3.31 -1.50
N MET A 138 11.55 -3.54 -0.18
CA MET A 138 12.75 -3.67 0.65
C MET A 138 13.57 -4.91 0.28
N THR A 139 12.93 -6.02 -0.08
CA THR A 139 13.62 -7.24 -0.56
C THR A 139 14.36 -6.97 -1.88
N MET A 140 13.72 -6.27 -2.82
CA MET A 140 14.36 -5.85 -4.08
C MET A 140 15.54 -4.89 -3.84
N ALA A 141 15.37 -3.92 -2.93
CA ALA A 141 16.43 -3.00 -2.53
C ALA A 141 17.59 -3.76 -1.86
N ALA A 142 17.32 -4.62 -0.88
CA ALA A 142 18.34 -5.41 -0.19
C ALA A 142 19.16 -6.28 -1.16
N GLN A 143 18.53 -6.87 -2.18
CA GLN A 143 19.25 -7.66 -3.19
C GLN A 143 20.15 -6.80 -4.10
N SER A 144 19.74 -5.57 -4.39
CA SER A 144 20.57 -4.63 -5.15
C SER A 144 21.73 -4.05 -4.32
N LEU A 145 21.58 -3.92 -2.99
CA LEU A 145 22.71 -3.66 -2.07
C LEU A 145 23.61 -4.90 -1.85
N ALA A 146 23.10 -6.12 -2.05
CA ALA A 146 23.89 -7.34 -1.90
C ALA A 146 24.88 -7.58 -3.06
N LEU A 147 24.84 -6.74 -4.11
CA LEU A 147 25.87 -6.71 -5.16
C LEU A 147 27.24 -6.36 -4.55
N PRO A 148 28.33 -7.04 -4.98
CA PRO A 148 29.66 -6.90 -4.37
C PRO A 148 30.20 -5.46 -4.37
N ALA A 149 29.71 -4.59 -5.26
CA ALA A 149 30.06 -3.17 -5.32
C ALA A 149 29.61 -2.36 -4.09
N VAL A 150 28.48 -2.70 -3.47
CA VAL A 150 27.88 -1.94 -2.34
C VAL A 150 28.28 -2.54 -0.98
N LYS A 151 28.70 -3.81 -0.94
CA LYS A 151 29.24 -4.48 0.26
C LYS A 151 30.51 -3.79 0.82
N LYS A 152 31.23 -3.04 -0.02
CA LYS A 152 32.38 -2.20 0.35
C LYS A 152 31.98 -0.86 1.01
N MET A 153 30.72 -0.43 0.91
CA MET A 153 30.25 0.89 1.36
C MET A 153 29.54 0.85 2.73
N GLY A 154 29.83 -0.16 3.56
CA GLY A 154 29.50 -0.13 4.98
C GLY A 154 28.22 -0.85 5.40
N THR A 155 28.45 -2.03 5.97
CA THR A 155 27.93 -2.44 7.29
C THR A 155 26.50 -3.01 7.41
N ASN A 156 26.46 -4.33 7.69
CA ASN A 156 25.45 -5.09 8.47
C ASN A 156 23.96 -5.06 8.07
N LEU A 157 23.66 -5.35 6.80
CA LEU A 157 22.31 -5.72 6.32
C LEU A 157 21.88 -7.18 6.64
N LYS A 158 22.37 -7.77 7.75
CA LYS A 158 22.03 -9.16 8.12
C LYS A 158 20.57 -9.37 8.55
N LYS A 159 19.80 -8.30 8.78
CA LYS A 159 18.39 -8.38 9.24
C LYS A 159 17.39 -8.54 8.10
N TYR A 160 17.70 -8.06 6.89
CA TYR A 160 16.88 -8.26 5.69
C TYR A 160 17.33 -9.50 4.91
N LYS A 161 17.43 -10.65 5.61
CA LYS A 161 17.88 -11.91 5.02
C LYS A 161 17.07 -12.25 3.77
N SER A 162 17.81 -12.39 2.67
CA SER A 162 17.50 -13.25 1.54
C SER A 162 16.94 -14.58 2.06
N GLY A 163 15.67 -14.83 1.74
CA GLY A 163 14.93 -16.03 2.09
C GLY A 163 13.85 -16.24 1.04
N PHE A 164 13.60 -17.48 0.66
CA PHE A 164 12.62 -17.85 -0.38
C PHE A 164 11.20 -17.34 -0.03
N ILE A 165 10.90 -17.20 1.26
CA ILE A 165 9.66 -16.60 1.80
C ILE A 165 9.50 -15.13 1.37
N ASN A 166 10.59 -14.34 1.37
CA ASN A 166 10.54 -12.93 0.96
C ASN A 166 10.36 -12.74 -0.56
N TRP A 167 10.69 -13.77 -1.36
CA TRP A 167 10.57 -13.71 -2.82
C TRP A 167 9.12 -13.84 -3.29
N TRP A 168 8.24 -14.49 -2.52
CA TRP A 168 6.83 -14.57 -2.86
C TRP A 168 6.20 -13.17 -3.03
N GLN A 169 6.56 -12.23 -2.15
CA GLN A 169 6.07 -10.84 -2.27
C GLN A 169 6.54 -10.16 -3.56
N VAL A 170 7.74 -10.49 -4.05
CA VAL A 170 8.23 -9.99 -5.34
C VAL A 170 7.45 -10.61 -6.51
N PHE A 171 7.13 -11.90 -6.44
CA PHE A 171 6.24 -12.54 -7.43
C PHE A 171 4.82 -11.95 -7.41
N TYR A 172 4.28 -11.68 -6.23
CA TYR A 172 3.01 -10.98 -6.07
C TYR A 172 3.07 -9.58 -6.70
N MET A 173 4.14 -8.83 -6.47
CA MET A 173 4.34 -7.51 -7.08
C MET A 173 4.43 -7.59 -8.60
N ALA A 174 5.19 -8.55 -9.15
CA ALA A 174 5.28 -8.78 -10.59
C ALA A 174 3.91 -9.16 -11.18
N GLY A 175 3.16 -10.02 -10.49
CA GLY A 175 1.79 -10.39 -10.83
C GLY A 175 0.84 -9.19 -10.81
N ALA A 176 0.97 -8.28 -9.85
CA ALA A 176 0.18 -7.06 -9.79
C ALA A 176 0.48 -6.11 -10.96
N VAL A 177 1.76 -5.96 -11.34
CA VAL A 177 2.16 -5.17 -12.53
C VAL A 177 1.62 -5.80 -13.82
N ALA A 178 1.75 -7.12 -13.97
CA ALA A 178 1.25 -7.85 -15.13
C ALA A 178 -0.28 -7.80 -15.21
N GLY A 179 -0.98 -8.02 -14.10
CA GLY A 179 -2.43 -7.92 -14.00
C GLY A 179 -2.95 -6.52 -14.34
N ALA A 180 -2.29 -5.48 -13.83
CA ALA A 180 -2.62 -4.10 -14.19
C ALA A 180 -2.37 -3.80 -15.68
N SER A 181 -1.31 -4.37 -16.25
CA SER A 181 -1.01 -4.23 -17.69
C SER A 181 -2.07 -4.90 -18.56
N ILE A 182 -2.50 -6.10 -18.20
CA ILE A 182 -3.55 -6.85 -18.92
C ILE A 182 -4.89 -6.12 -18.77
N SER A 183 -5.29 -5.78 -17.54
CA SER A 183 -6.54 -5.10 -17.26
C SER A 183 -6.63 -3.74 -17.96
N SER A 184 -5.58 -2.90 -17.89
CA SER A 184 -5.59 -1.59 -18.57
C SER A 184 -5.63 -1.69 -20.09
N THR A 185 -5.08 -2.77 -20.66
CA THR A 185 -5.15 -3.02 -22.11
C THR A 185 -6.54 -3.50 -22.51
N LEU A 186 -7.14 -4.41 -21.73
CA LEU A 186 -8.49 -4.93 -22.00
C LEU A 186 -9.58 -3.87 -21.83
N SER A 187 -9.44 -2.98 -20.85
CA SER A 187 -10.40 -1.90 -20.61
C SER A 187 -10.10 -0.64 -21.43
N ASN A 188 -9.07 -0.63 -22.30
CA ASN A 188 -8.61 0.54 -23.07
C ASN A 188 -8.29 1.79 -22.20
N THR A 189 -7.88 1.59 -20.95
CA THR A 189 -7.59 2.66 -19.98
C THR A 189 -6.09 2.93 -19.82
N ARG A 190 -5.25 2.25 -20.60
CA ARG A 190 -3.79 2.36 -20.55
C ARG A 190 -3.34 3.80 -20.78
N GLY A 191 -2.63 4.39 -19.82
CA GLY A 191 -2.17 5.78 -19.89
C GLY A 191 -3.28 6.84 -19.93
N SER A 192 -4.54 6.48 -19.64
CA SER A 192 -5.70 7.40 -19.71
C SER A 192 -5.77 8.43 -18.58
N VAL A 193 -4.92 8.30 -17.58
CA VAL A 193 -4.90 9.16 -16.39
C VAL A 193 -3.69 10.10 -16.40
N GLY A 194 -3.90 11.33 -15.93
CA GLY A 194 -2.83 12.31 -15.76
C GLY A 194 -1.76 11.78 -14.80
N GLY A 195 -0.51 11.84 -15.24
CA GLY A 195 0.65 11.51 -14.39
C GLY A 195 1.04 12.67 -13.51
N VAL A 196 1.65 12.35 -12.36
CA VAL A 196 2.14 13.37 -11.42
C VAL A 196 3.41 14.04 -11.97
N HIS A 197 3.68 15.30 -11.64
CA HIS A 197 4.93 15.98 -11.98
C HIS A 197 6.14 15.17 -11.45
N PRO A 198 7.19 14.94 -12.25
CA PRO A 198 8.28 14.02 -11.90
C PRO A 198 8.93 14.29 -10.53
N ALA A 199 9.11 15.58 -10.18
CA ALA A 199 9.70 15.96 -8.90
C ALA A 199 8.79 15.64 -7.70
N ALA A 200 7.47 15.85 -7.83
CA ALA A 200 6.49 15.52 -6.80
C ALA A 200 6.31 14.00 -6.70
N GLY A 201 6.27 13.30 -7.83
CA GLY A 201 6.27 11.84 -7.89
C GLY A 201 7.47 11.22 -7.19
N PHE A 202 8.69 11.67 -7.52
CA PHE A 202 9.92 11.15 -6.91
C PHE A 202 10.01 11.44 -5.41
N SER A 203 9.84 12.69 -5.00
CA SER A 203 9.90 13.06 -3.57
C SER A 203 8.78 12.42 -2.76
N GLY A 204 7.57 12.36 -3.33
CA GLY A 204 6.42 11.69 -2.72
C GLY A 204 6.63 10.18 -2.60
N GLY A 205 7.19 9.53 -3.62
CA GLY A 205 7.52 8.10 -3.59
C GLY A 205 8.56 7.76 -2.52
N LEU A 206 9.60 8.59 -2.39
CA LEU A 206 10.64 8.45 -1.35
C LEU A 206 10.03 8.52 0.04
N LEU A 207 9.27 9.59 0.33
CA LEU A 207 8.62 9.78 1.63
C LEU A 207 7.62 8.67 1.93
N LEU A 208 6.93 8.19 0.91
CA LEU A 208 5.91 7.16 1.02
C LEU A 208 6.46 5.80 1.44
N ILE A 209 7.56 5.33 0.83
CA ILE A 209 8.17 4.07 1.25
C ILE A 209 8.88 4.22 2.58
N TYR A 210 9.66 5.30 2.75
CA TYR A 210 10.32 5.59 4.00
C TYR A 210 9.32 5.61 5.18
N GLY A 211 8.23 6.37 5.04
CA GLY A 211 7.15 6.45 6.02
C GLY A 211 6.42 5.12 6.24
N SER A 212 6.15 4.34 5.19
CA SER A 212 5.50 3.02 5.35
C SER A 212 6.36 2.05 6.17
N ARG A 213 7.69 2.15 6.05
CA ARG A 213 8.60 1.31 6.84
C ARG A 213 8.74 1.80 8.27
N LEU A 214 8.73 3.13 8.50
CA LEU A 214 8.64 3.72 9.83
C LEU A 214 7.37 3.29 10.58
N ALA A 215 6.24 3.21 9.86
CA ALA A 215 4.96 2.80 10.43
C ALA A 215 4.84 1.27 10.66
N GLY A 216 5.84 0.48 10.25
CA GLY A 216 5.78 -0.98 10.33
C GLY A 216 4.92 -1.65 9.25
N GLY A 217 4.37 -0.89 8.28
CA GLY A 217 3.54 -1.43 7.22
C GLY A 217 3.04 -0.37 6.24
N CYS A 218 2.59 -0.83 5.07
CA CYS A 218 1.91 -0.01 4.07
C CYS A 218 0.39 -0.06 4.21
N THR A 219 -0.33 0.69 3.36
CA THR A 219 -1.80 0.69 3.32
C THR A 219 -2.40 -0.67 3.05
N SER A 220 -1.82 -1.48 2.17
CA SER A 220 -2.32 -2.86 1.96
C SER A 220 -2.04 -3.75 3.17
N GLY A 221 -0.88 -3.61 3.80
CA GLY A 221 -0.52 -4.36 5.00
C GLY A 221 -1.43 -4.06 6.19
N HIS A 222 -1.62 -2.78 6.53
CA HIS A 222 -2.51 -2.38 7.63
C HIS A 222 -3.99 -2.47 7.23
N GLY A 223 -4.35 -2.00 6.04
CA GLY A 223 -5.74 -1.86 5.60
C GLY A 223 -6.41 -3.16 5.16
N LEU A 224 -5.73 -4.00 4.36
CA LEU A 224 -6.31 -5.27 3.91
C LEU A 224 -6.05 -6.39 4.92
N SER A 225 -4.78 -6.72 5.14
CA SER A 225 -4.44 -7.86 6.02
C SER A 225 -4.59 -7.51 7.50
N GLY A 226 -4.15 -6.32 7.92
CA GLY A 226 -4.13 -5.92 9.32
C GLY A 226 -5.52 -5.71 9.92
N MET A 227 -6.46 -5.10 9.19
CA MET A 227 -7.85 -4.99 9.61
C MET A 227 -8.54 -6.36 9.61
N GLY A 228 -8.25 -7.21 8.62
CA GLY A 228 -8.79 -8.59 8.58
C GLY A 228 -8.32 -9.47 9.74
N LEU A 229 -7.11 -9.23 10.26
CA LEU A 229 -6.56 -9.91 11.44
C LEU A 229 -6.97 -9.26 12.78
N LEU A 230 -7.76 -8.18 12.73
CA LEU A 230 -8.12 -7.35 13.87
C LEU A 230 -6.90 -6.83 14.66
N ALA A 231 -5.80 -6.48 13.97
CA ALA A 231 -4.62 -5.93 14.61
C ALA A 231 -4.88 -4.51 15.14
N LEU A 232 -4.68 -4.27 16.44
CA LEU A 232 -4.92 -2.96 17.07
C LEU A 232 -4.16 -1.82 16.37
N LEU A 233 -2.90 -2.08 16.02
CA LEU A 233 -2.04 -1.10 15.37
C LEU A 233 -2.64 -0.64 14.03
N SER A 234 -3.31 -1.53 13.30
CA SER A 234 -3.96 -1.23 12.02
C SER A 234 -5.22 -0.39 12.20
N PHE A 235 -6.01 -0.63 13.24
CA PHE A 235 -7.17 0.20 13.58
C PHE A 235 -6.80 1.65 13.89
N VAL A 236 -5.59 1.91 14.38
CA VAL A 236 -5.08 3.28 14.61
C VAL A 236 -4.39 3.82 13.36
N ALA A 237 -3.58 2.99 12.69
CA ALA A 237 -2.79 3.40 11.54
C ALA A 237 -3.65 3.80 10.34
N VAL A 238 -4.72 3.07 10.04
CA VAL A 238 -5.57 3.35 8.87
C VAL A 238 -6.26 4.71 8.98
N PRO A 239 -7.00 5.05 10.06
CA PRO A 239 -7.58 6.39 10.23
C PRO A 239 -6.52 7.49 10.22
N ALA A 240 -5.35 7.28 10.83
CA ALA A 240 -4.26 8.26 10.81
C ALA A 240 -3.72 8.51 9.39
N MET A 241 -3.60 7.45 8.56
CA MET A 241 -3.22 7.59 7.15
C MET A 241 -4.24 8.42 6.36
N PHE A 242 -5.54 8.17 6.55
CA PHE A 242 -6.59 8.96 5.88
C PHE A 242 -6.62 10.41 6.38
N CYS A 243 -6.59 10.64 7.69
CA CYS A 243 -6.59 11.98 8.28
C CYS A 243 -5.38 12.80 7.80
N SER A 244 -4.19 12.21 7.82
CA SER A 244 -2.98 12.88 7.33
C SER A 244 -3.03 13.15 5.83
N GLY A 245 -3.59 12.25 5.02
CA GLY A 245 -3.80 12.45 3.58
C GLY A 245 -4.73 13.63 3.29
N ILE A 246 -5.87 13.70 3.98
CA ILE A 246 -6.85 14.80 3.88
C ILE A 246 -6.23 16.12 4.34
N ALA A 247 -5.56 16.13 5.49
CA ALA A 247 -4.89 17.33 6.00
C ALA A 247 -3.81 17.83 5.03
N THR A 248 -3.00 16.93 4.48
CA THR A 248 -1.96 17.29 3.50
C THR A 248 -2.59 17.87 2.23
N ALA A 249 -3.68 17.29 1.73
CA ALA A 249 -4.39 17.80 0.57
C ALA A 249 -4.96 19.20 0.84
N PHE A 250 -5.55 19.41 2.01
CA PHE A 250 -6.07 20.71 2.41
C PHE A 250 -4.96 21.78 2.45
N VAL A 251 -3.81 21.46 3.05
CA VAL A 251 -2.65 22.35 3.15
C VAL A 251 -2.07 22.67 1.77
N LEU A 252 -1.92 21.68 0.89
CA LEU A 252 -1.40 21.91 -0.46
C LEU A 252 -2.31 22.83 -1.27
N LYS A 253 -3.63 22.59 -1.22
CA LYS A 253 -4.62 23.36 -1.98
C LYS A 253 -4.81 24.78 -1.45
N HIS A 254 -5.03 24.94 -0.14
CA HIS A 254 -5.41 26.22 0.47
C HIS A 254 -4.22 27.00 1.05
N GLY A 255 -3.20 26.30 1.56
CA GLY A 255 -2.03 26.93 2.16
C GLY A 255 -0.96 27.32 1.15
N LEU A 256 -0.69 26.46 0.18
CA LEU A 256 0.38 26.66 -0.81
C LEU A 256 -0.13 27.03 -2.21
N GLY A 257 -1.45 27.05 -2.42
CA GLY A 257 -2.06 27.38 -3.72
C GLY A 257 -1.70 26.40 -4.84
N VAL A 258 -1.27 25.19 -4.49
CA VAL A 258 -0.90 24.17 -5.48
C VAL A 258 -2.17 23.54 -6.03
N ASN A 259 -2.32 23.56 -7.35
CA ASN A 259 -3.43 22.86 -8.00
C ASN A 259 -3.15 21.34 -7.99
N ILE A 260 -3.90 20.61 -7.16
CA ILE A 260 -3.73 19.17 -6.95
C ILE A 260 -4.06 18.37 -8.22
N ASP A 261 -4.89 18.93 -9.10
CA ASP A 261 -5.29 18.29 -10.36
C ASP A 261 -4.14 18.32 -11.41
N HIS A 262 -3.08 19.08 -11.13
CA HIS A 262 -1.89 19.23 -11.99
C HIS A 262 -0.58 18.94 -11.22
N LEU A 263 -0.67 18.25 -10.09
CA LEU A 263 0.49 17.85 -9.28
C LEU A 263 1.43 16.94 -10.04
#